data_AF-A0A1Q7T346-F1
#
_entry.id   AF-A0A1Q7T346-F1
#
_cell.length_a   1.000
_cell.length_b   1.000
_cell.length_c   1.000
_cell.angle_alpha   90.00
_cell.angle_beta   90.00
_cell.angle_gamma   90.00
#
_symmetry.space_group_name_H-M   'P 1'
#
loop_
_entity.id
_entity.type
_entity.pdbx_description
1 polymer ?
#
loop_
_entity_poly.entity_id
_entity_poly.type
_entity_poly.pdbx_seq_one_letter_code
_entity_poly.pdbx_strand_id
1 'polypeptide(L)'
;MKSASLQYANAMADIALAQGAGEPAAKQLHEFAAAYAQSAELRTFLASPAVSMEAKHAVIEKMVARLGASKIIRNFLLVLTDHRRTQLIPEAIAAFHQVIIERGAKERDSRNVGAADGQTDGNKVCA
;
A
#
# COMPACT_ATOMS: atom_id res chain seq x y z
N MET A 1 8.02 9.10 -15.74
CA MET A 1 6.80 8.32 -16.06
C MET A 1 6.19 7.83 -14.76
N LYS A 2 4.91 8.11 -14.46
CA LYS A 2 4.27 7.60 -13.23
C LYS A 2 4.13 6.08 -13.34
N SER A 3 4.87 5.33 -12.51
CA SER A 3 4.82 3.87 -12.43
C SER A 3 3.37 3.39 -12.27
N ALA A 4 2.99 2.30 -12.90
CA ALA A 4 1.61 1.81 -12.83
C ALA A 4 1.16 1.52 -11.39
N SER A 5 2.09 1.06 -10.55
CA SER A 5 1.93 0.91 -9.09
C SER A 5 1.42 2.19 -8.43
N LEU A 6 1.97 3.35 -8.81
CA LEU A 6 1.59 4.66 -8.28
C LEU A 6 0.21 5.11 -8.78
N GLN A 7 -0.16 4.79 -10.02
CA GLN A 7 -1.48 5.13 -10.56
C GLN A 7 -2.58 4.36 -9.83
N TYR A 8 -2.39 3.05 -9.64
CA TYR A 8 -3.32 2.23 -8.87
C TYR A 8 -3.40 2.68 -7.40
N ALA A 9 -2.25 2.98 -6.78
CA ALA A 9 -2.20 3.50 -5.42
C ALA A 9 -2.99 4.81 -5.27
N ASN A 10 -2.85 5.75 -6.20
CA ASN A 10 -3.60 7.01 -6.17
C ASN A 10 -5.11 6.79 -6.32
N ALA A 11 -5.54 5.94 -7.25
CA ALA A 11 -6.96 5.63 -7.44
C ALA A 11 -7.56 4.98 -6.18
N MET A 12 -6.83 4.04 -5.57
CA MET A 12 -7.26 3.40 -4.33
C MET A 12 -7.30 4.39 -3.16
N ALA A 13 -6.30 5.28 -3.04
CA ALA A 13 -6.25 6.28 -1.99
C ALA A 13 -7.42 7.25 -2.07
N ASP A 14 -7.81 7.65 -3.29
CA ASP A 14 -8.97 8.50 -3.52
C ASP A 14 -10.27 7.85 -3.00
N ILE A 15 -10.48 6.58 -3.34
CA ILE A 15 -11.65 5.81 -2.90
C ILE A 15 -11.64 5.55 -1.38
N ALA A 16 -10.47 5.29 -0.81
CA ALA A 16 -10.32 5.03 0.62
C ALA A 16 -10.54 6.29 1.46
N LEU A 17 -10.01 7.44 1.01
CA LEU A 17 -10.22 8.74 1.64
C LEU A 17 -11.68 9.19 1.53
N ALA A 18 -12.31 9.00 0.36
CA ALA A 18 -13.73 9.30 0.15
C ALA A 18 -14.66 8.51 1.10
N GLN A 19 -14.24 7.33 1.55
CA GLN A 19 -14.98 6.49 2.50
C GLN A 19 -14.54 6.68 3.96
N GLY A 20 -13.60 7.59 4.24
CA GLY A 20 -13.03 7.77 5.58
C GLY A 20 -12.24 6.56 6.09
N ALA A 21 -11.85 5.66 5.18
CA ALA A 21 -11.17 4.40 5.48
C ALA A 21 -9.70 4.39 5.04
N GLY A 22 -9.09 5.57 4.83
CA GLY A 22 -7.71 5.72 4.37
C GLY A 22 -6.69 5.05 5.29
N GLU A 23 -6.61 5.50 6.55
CA GLU A 23 -5.72 4.94 7.58
C GLU A 23 -5.95 3.45 7.85
N PRO A 24 -7.17 2.96 8.13
CA PRO A 24 -7.38 1.53 8.36
C PRO A 24 -7.03 0.68 7.13
N ALA A 25 -7.32 1.16 5.92
CA ALA A 25 -6.94 0.45 4.70
C ALA A 25 -5.41 0.36 4.54
N ALA A 26 -4.68 1.44 4.86
CA ALA A 26 -3.22 1.47 4.78
C ALA A 26 -2.58 0.47 5.73
N LYS A 27 -3.10 0.40 6.97
CA LYS A 27 -2.64 -0.57 7.97
C LYS A 27 -2.90 -2.01 7.53
N GLN A 28 -4.11 -2.30 7.05
CA GLN A 28 -4.48 -3.63 6.56
C GLN A 28 -3.62 -4.08 5.36
N LEU A 29 -3.35 -3.17 4.42
CA LEU A 29 -2.45 -3.44 3.28
C LEU A 29 -1.02 -3.71 3.74
N HIS A 30 -0.53 -2.97 4.74
CA HIS A 30 0.80 -3.19 5.30
C HIS A 30 0.92 -4.56 5.97
N GLU A 31 -0.07 -4.95 6.78
CA GLU A 31 -0.10 -6.28 7.40
C GLU A 31 -0.17 -7.40 6.35
N PHE A 32 -0.95 -7.20 5.28
CA PHE A 32 -0.98 -8.13 4.15
C PHE A 32 0.39 -8.22 3.46
N ALA A 33 1.06 -7.09 3.19
CA ALA A 33 2.38 -7.07 2.57
C ALA A 33 3.42 -7.78 3.44
N ALA A 34 3.38 -7.57 4.76
CA ALA A 34 4.26 -8.24 5.71
C ALA A 34 4.02 -9.75 5.71
N ALA A 35 2.75 -10.20 5.75
CA ALA A 35 2.40 -11.62 5.68
C ALA A 35 2.83 -12.27 4.35
N TYR A 36 2.66 -11.53 3.25
CA TYR A 36 3.11 -11.95 1.91
C TYR A 36 4.64 -12.06 1.82
N ALA A 37 5.38 -11.10 2.39
CA ALA A 37 6.84 -11.13 2.41
C ALA A 37 7.38 -12.29 3.27
N GLN A 38 6.76 -12.54 4.42
CA GLN A 38 7.11 -13.63 5.33
C GLN A 38 6.85 -15.02 4.71
N SER A 39 5.85 -15.15 3.84
CA SER A 39 5.46 -16.42 3.23
C SER A 39 6.07 -16.62 1.84
N ALA A 40 7.25 -17.25 1.77
CA ALA A 40 7.90 -17.58 0.50
C ALA A 40 7.04 -18.49 -0.40
N GLU A 41 6.28 -19.41 0.19
CA GLU A 41 5.37 -20.31 -0.55
C GLU A 41 4.25 -19.53 -1.27
N LEU A 42 3.66 -18.53 -0.61
CA LEU A 42 2.67 -17.62 -1.21
C LEU A 42 3.25 -16.81 -2.38
N ARG A 43 4.48 -16.32 -2.22
CA ARG A 43 5.19 -15.61 -3.29
C ARG A 43 5.41 -16.51 -4.50
N THR A 44 5.90 -17.73 -4.28
CA THR A 44 6.10 -18.72 -5.35
C THR A 44 4.78 -19.11 -6.02
N PHE A 45 3.72 -19.32 -5.24
CA PHE A 45 2.39 -19.64 -5.75
C PHE A 45 1.82 -18.52 -6.64
N LEU A 46 1.93 -17.26 -6.19
CA LEU A 46 1.43 -16.10 -6.94
C LEU A 46 2.30 -15.74 -8.15
N ALA A 47 3.61 -15.99 -8.07
CA ALA A 47 4.55 -15.83 -9.18
C ALA A 47 4.46 -16.97 -10.22
N SER A 48 4.02 -18.16 -9.80
CA SER A 48 3.94 -19.32 -10.68
C SER A 48 2.89 -19.11 -11.79
N PRO A 49 3.28 -19.25 -13.07
CA PRO A 49 2.34 -19.19 -14.18
C PRO A 49 1.48 -20.45 -14.31
N ALA A 50 1.87 -21.55 -13.64
CA ALA A 50 1.13 -22.83 -13.64
C ALA A 50 -0.14 -22.80 -12.78
N VAL A 51 -0.30 -21.76 -11.96
CA VAL A 51 -1.49 -21.56 -11.12
C VAL A 51 -2.51 -20.74 -11.89
N SER A 52 -3.73 -21.28 -12.03
CA SER A 52 -4.87 -20.58 -12.63
C SER A 52 -5.22 -19.29 -11.90
N MET A 53 -5.70 -18.29 -12.63
CA MET A 53 -6.09 -16.98 -12.06
C MET A 53 -7.16 -17.14 -10.96
N GLU A 54 -8.13 -18.05 -11.16
CA GLU A 54 -9.15 -18.37 -10.15
C GLU A 54 -8.56 -18.86 -8.83
N ALA A 55 -7.53 -19.72 -8.88
CA ALA A 55 -6.86 -20.21 -7.68
C ALA A 55 -6.12 -19.08 -6.95
N LYS A 56 -5.50 -18.16 -7.69
CA LYS A 56 -4.87 -16.95 -7.12
C LYS A 56 -5.90 -16.05 -6.45
N HIS A 57 -7.03 -15.81 -7.12
CA HIS A 57 -8.14 -15.02 -6.57
C HIS A 57 -8.69 -15.65 -5.29
N ALA A 58 -8.94 -16.96 -5.28
CA ALA A 58 -9.43 -17.66 -4.10
C ALA A 58 -8.49 -17.54 -2.88
N VAL A 59 -7.17 -17.57 -3.10
CA VAL A 59 -6.18 -17.36 -2.03
C VAL A 59 -6.23 -15.93 -1.51
N ILE A 60 -6.27 -14.94 -2.41
CA ILE A 60 -6.38 -13.53 -2.02
C ILE A 60 -7.67 -13.28 -1.23
N GLU A 61 -8.80 -13.82 -1.68
CA GLU A 61 -10.08 -13.69 -1.00
C GLU A 61 -10.05 -14.31 0.40
N LYS A 62 -9.46 -15.50 0.55
CA LYS A 62 -9.28 -16.12 1.86
C LYS A 62 -8.42 -15.26 2.79
N MET A 63 -7.36 -14.65 2.26
CA MET A 63 -6.49 -13.76 3.05
C MET A 63 -7.23 -12.50 3.47
N VAL A 64 -7.88 -11.82 2.52
CA VAL A 64 -8.68 -10.62 2.78
C VAL A 64 -9.77 -10.90 3.81
N ALA A 65 -10.47 -12.04 3.69
CA ALA A 65 -11.49 -12.46 4.64
C ALA A 65 -10.91 -12.71 6.05
N ARG A 66 -9.73 -13.34 6.15
CA ARG A 66 -9.03 -13.57 7.42
C ARG A 66 -8.57 -12.28 8.08
N LEU A 67 -8.12 -11.31 7.30
CA LEU A 67 -7.66 -9.99 7.77
C LEU A 67 -8.81 -9.01 8.04
N GLY A 68 -10.07 -9.37 7.71
CA GLY A 68 -11.20 -8.44 7.75
C GLY A 68 -11.03 -7.24 6.81
N ALA A 69 -10.29 -7.44 5.71
CA ALA A 69 -9.97 -6.38 4.77
C ALA A 69 -11.19 -5.97 3.93
N SER A 70 -11.31 -4.66 3.69
CA SER A 70 -12.46 -4.09 2.99
C SER A 70 -12.53 -4.50 1.52
N LYS A 71 -13.73 -4.41 0.90
CA LYS A 71 -13.94 -4.64 -0.55
C LYS A 71 -12.98 -3.84 -1.43
N ILE A 72 -12.58 -2.64 -1.00
CA ILE A 72 -11.60 -1.79 -1.69
C ILE A 72 -10.25 -2.50 -1.82
N ILE A 73 -9.77 -3.11 -0.74
CA ILE A 73 -8.51 -3.88 -0.70
C ILE A 73 -8.61 -5.12 -1.59
N ARG A 74 -9.74 -5.84 -1.51
CA ARG A 74 -10.01 -6.98 -2.39
C ARG A 74 -9.88 -6.59 -3.86
N ASN A 75 -10.58 -5.55 -4.30
CA ASN A 75 -10.56 -5.10 -5.68
C ASN A 75 -9.17 -4.68 -6.13
N PHE A 76 -8.43 -3.98 -5.27
CA PHE A 76 -7.05 -3.59 -5.57
C PHE A 76 -6.13 -4.79 -5.80
N LEU A 77 -6.18 -5.79 -4.92
CA LEU A 77 -5.36 -7.00 -5.05
C LEU A 77 -5.76 -7.84 -6.28
N LEU A 78 -7.06 -7.91 -6.59
CA LEU A 78 -7.55 -8.59 -7.80
C LEU A 78 -7.03 -7.91 -9.07
N VAL A 79 -7.09 -6.59 -9.18
CA VAL A 79 -6.56 -5.84 -10.33
C VAL A 79 -5.07 -6.08 -10.51
N LEU A 80 -4.28 -6.06 -9.43
CA LEU A 80 -2.84 -6.34 -9.50
C LEU A 80 -2.53 -7.78 -9.94
N THR A 81 -3.36 -8.73 -9.52
CA THR A 81 -3.22 -10.15 -9.88
C THR A 81 -3.61 -10.40 -11.32
N ASP A 82 -4.66 -9.75 -11.80
CA ASP A 82 -5.17 -9.84 -13.17
C ASP A 82 -4.11 -9.40 -14.19
N HIS A 83 -3.43 -8.28 -13.92
CA HIS A 83 -2.35 -7.78 -14.77
C HIS A 83 -1.05 -8.62 -14.71
N ARG A 84 -1.04 -9.78 -14.02
CA ARG A 84 0.15 -10.58 -13.69
C ARG A 84 1.27 -9.76 -13.02
N ARG A 85 0.90 -8.70 -12.31
CA ARG A 85 1.80 -7.78 -11.63
C ARG A 85 1.93 -8.11 -10.15
N THR A 86 1.94 -9.39 -9.81
CA THR A 86 2.05 -9.89 -8.43
C THR A 86 3.38 -9.47 -7.77
N GLN A 87 4.43 -9.24 -8.55
CA GLN A 87 5.70 -8.69 -8.06
C GLN A 87 5.62 -7.21 -7.69
N LEU A 88 4.66 -6.46 -8.23
CA LEU A 88 4.44 -5.05 -7.94
C LEU A 88 3.51 -4.82 -6.75
N ILE A 89 2.92 -5.89 -6.18
CA ILE A 89 2.10 -5.81 -4.96
C ILE A 89 2.81 -5.05 -3.83
N PRO A 90 4.02 -5.42 -3.40
CA PRO A 90 4.70 -4.70 -2.33
C PRO A 90 4.98 -3.23 -2.68
N GLU A 91 5.33 -2.95 -3.93
CA GLU A 91 5.61 -1.58 -4.41
C GLU A 91 4.35 -0.72 -4.46
N ALA A 92 3.22 -1.28 -4.92
CA ALA A 92 1.93 -0.60 -4.97
C ALA A 92 1.37 -0.33 -3.57
N ILE A 93 1.58 -1.27 -2.63
CA ILE A 93 1.22 -1.09 -1.21
C ILE A 93 2.07 0.02 -0.58
N ALA A 94 3.38 0.03 -0.81
CA ALA A 94 4.26 1.08 -0.31
C ALA A 94 3.88 2.45 -0.89
N ALA A 95 3.60 2.52 -2.19
CA ALA A 95 3.13 3.74 -2.84
C ALA A 95 1.80 4.23 -2.26
N PHE A 96 0.84 3.34 -2.01
CA PHE A 96 -0.42 3.69 -1.37
C PHE A 96 -0.21 4.27 0.03
N HIS A 97 0.66 3.65 0.84
CA HIS A 97 0.96 4.11 2.18
C HIS A 97 1.57 5.52 2.16
N GLN A 98 2.50 5.79 1.23
CA GLN A 98 3.06 7.13 1.03
C GLN A 98 1.98 8.15 0.64
N VAL A 99 1.07 7.80 -0.26
CA VAL A 99 -0.02 8.70 -0.68
C VAL A 99 -0.97 9.01 0.49
N ILE A 100 -1.32 8.03 1.31
CA ILE A 100 -2.18 8.24 2.49
C ILE A 100 -1.48 9.12 3.54
N ILE A 101 -0.20 8.87 3.82
CA ILE A 101 0.58 9.70 4.76
C ILE A 101 0.65 11.14 4.24
N GLU A 102 1.00 11.33 2.97
CA GLU A 102 1.15 12.65 2.36
C GLU A 102 -0.18 13.43 2.34
N ARG A 103 -1.29 12.76 2.02
CA ARG A 103 -2.62 13.38 2.02
C ARG A 103 -3.15 13.63 3.43
N GLY A 104 -2.99 12.69 4.35
CA GLY A 104 -3.39 12.84 5.75
C GLY A 104 -2.56 13.88 6.51
N ALA A 105 -1.28 14.06 6.16
CA ALA A 105 -0.45 15.13 6.71
C ALA A 105 -0.93 16.53 6.29
N LYS A 106 -1.40 16.69 5.04
CA LYS A 106 -1.98 17.96 4.57
C LYS A 106 -3.24 18.38 5.32
N GLU A 107 -4.04 17.43 5.81
CA GLU A 107 -5.22 17.74 6.63
C GLU A 107 -4.86 18.12 8.08
N ARG A 108 -3.73 17.65 8.60
CA ARG A 108 -3.24 17.99 9.95
C ARG A 108 -2.54 19.35 10.01
N ASP A 109 -1.87 19.74 8.93
CA ASP A 109 -1.13 21.00 8.85
C ASP A 109 -2.04 22.24 8.93
N SER A 110 -3.29 22.15 8.46
CA SER A 110 -4.24 23.28 8.58
C SER A 110 -4.80 23.49 10.00
N ARG A 111 -4.42 22.66 10.99
CA ARG A 111 -4.85 22.83 12.39
C ARG A 111 -3.72 23.04 13.41
N ASN A 112 -2.45 23.01 13.01
CA ASN A 112 -1.36 23.35 13.93
C ASN A 112 -0.12 23.86 13.19
N VAL A 113 -0.04 25.18 13.03
CA VAL A 113 1.24 25.89 12.94
C VAL A 113 2.01 25.61 14.24
N GLY A 114 3.04 24.78 14.20
CA GLY A 114 3.96 24.67 15.33
C GLY A 114 4.74 23.36 15.40
N ALA A 115 6.07 23.49 15.29
CA ALA A 115 7.14 22.56 15.66
C ALA A 115 7.35 21.36 14.70
N ALA A 116 8.55 21.06 14.20
CA ALA A 116 9.88 21.53 14.54
C ALA A 116 10.78 21.43 13.30
N ASP A 117 11.38 22.56 12.91
CA ASP A 117 12.61 22.56 12.13
C ASP A 117 13.75 22.25 13.11
N GLY A 118 14.25 21.02 13.02
CA GLY A 118 15.44 20.57 13.72
C GLY A 118 16.50 20.19 12.70
N GLN A 119 16.83 21.10 11.77
CA GLN A 119 18.00 20.94 10.93
C GLN A 119 19.21 21.47 11.71
N THR A 120 19.93 20.54 12.33
CA THR A 120 21.21 20.78 12.98
C THR A 120 22.16 21.52 12.03
N ASP A 121 22.51 22.74 12.45
CA ASP A 121 23.61 23.53 11.92
C ASP A 121 24.91 22.72 12.11
N GLY A 122 25.47 22.30 10.98
CA GLY A 122 26.73 21.58 10.90
C GLY A 122 27.59 22.21 9.81
N ASN A 123 27.83 23.51 9.90
CA ASN A 123 28.87 24.15 9.10
C ASN A 123 29.33 25.48 9.72
N LYS A 124 30.65 25.70 9.70
CA LYS A 124 31.42 26.91 10.08
C LYS A 124 31.91 26.84 11.55
N VAL A 125 33.20 26.88 11.89
CA VAL A 125 34.39 27.30 11.14
C VAL A 125 35.66 26.90 11.90
N CYS A 126 36.76 26.91 11.14
CA CYS A 126 38.16 26.98 11.54
C CYS A 126 38.47 27.65 12.89
N ALA A 127 39.38 27.05 13.65
CA ALA A 127 40.49 27.71 14.35
C ALA A 127 41.57 26.67 14.67
#